data_AF-G5NMX4-F1
#
_entry.id   AF-G5NMX4-F1
#
_cell.length_a   1.000
_cell.length_b   1.000
_cell.length_c   1.000
_cell.angle_alpha   90.00
_cell.angle_beta   90.00
_cell.angle_gamma   90.00
#
_symmetry.space_group_name_H-M   'P 1'
#
loop_
_entity.id
_entity.type
_entity.pdbx_description
1 polymer ?
#
loop_
_entity_poly.entity_id
_entity_poly.type
_entity_poly.pdbx_seq_one_letter_code
_entity_poly.pdbx_strand_id
1 'polypeptide(L)'
;MLKLAGLAPVILQALAEDRITTEHCQALSLEDNPDRQVQVYEAACRESWNNKPEVRVIRNLITESQVSTLNNSKYAFVGEKAFSGDEIRADLFSDEQGGFVDKLALDTALLEKLQVVAECLKEAEGWAWPTGRMELVSSHGEDSAVYRIQDEPDAVYTEQEQQRMDELQDQYDESQTASDETDALESEMEAIDCAAQLRAWTSEMRAQSGVVVSWRQGDVYVQRGVILREQSETEDEPAQVKTYERQPEPVDEISVPLLTRMCAERTLAVQAALMQQPEKSVALLAWTLCLNVFGSGAYNRPAQISLDCKHYSLTNTAPSGKEGMAFLTLMQEGQRLEKLLPEGWKQDFTTFFTLSTADLLALLSFCTACSLDGMQTRGTGGTTCSPLDALETALTFHLRDWWQPTKADFFTGLRKPQIIAALNEAGLTGAARDAEKMKKGDAAEQAEDKMRDTRWVPVWMRAPDAEKAPSDAENNVSDAENGRADAPDAAFDADSHHTLPDAA
;
A
#
# COMPACT_ATOMS: atom_id res chain seq x y z
N MET A 1 17.85 -14.61 43.85
CA MET A 1 18.81 -13.49 43.77
C MET A 1 20.26 -13.99 43.67
N LEU A 2 20.59 -14.82 42.68
CA LEU A 2 21.96 -15.39 42.54
C LEU A 2 22.53 -15.34 41.12
N LYS A 3 21.78 -14.79 40.14
CA LYS A 3 22.22 -14.62 38.74
C LYS A 3 22.58 -13.18 38.33
N LEU A 4 22.34 -12.18 39.19
CA LEU A 4 22.68 -10.77 38.88
C LEU A 4 24.20 -10.47 38.89
N ALA A 5 25.01 -11.39 39.42
CA ALA A 5 26.48 -11.21 39.52
C ALA A 5 27.24 -11.47 38.20
N GLY A 6 26.57 -12.03 37.19
CA GLY A 6 27.13 -12.30 35.85
C GLY A 6 26.66 -11.32 34.77
N LEU A 7 26.08 -10.18 35.15
CA LEU A 7 25.61 -9.16 34.21
C LEU A 7 26.71 -8.18 33.83
N ALA A 8 26.76 -7.79 32.55
CA ALA A 8 27.71 -6.80 32.06
C ALA A 8 27.60 -5.45 32.79
N PRO A 9 28.73 -4.73 33.04
CA PRO A 9 28.72 -3.47 33.79
C PRO A 9 27.75 -2.40 33.24
N VAL A 10 27.59 -2.34 31.91
CA VAL A 10 26.69 -1.41 31.22
C VAL A 10 25.22 -1.64 31.60
N ILE A 11 24.81 -2.90 31.78
CA ILE A 11 23.44 -3.27 32.17
C ILE A 11 23.20 -2.95 33.64
N LEU A 12 24.20 -3.19 34.51
CA LEU A 12 24.13 -2.81 35.92
C LEU A 12 24.07 -1.28 36.09
N GLN A 13 24.77 -0.52 35.24
CA GLN A 13 24.66 0.93 35.21
C GLN A 13 23.27 1.40 34.71
N ALA A 14 22.73 0.80 33.64
CA ALA A 14 21.39 1.12 33.15
C ALA A 14 20.28 0.84 34.19
N LEU A 15 20.46 -0.19 35.03
CA LEU A 15 19.58 -0.46 36.18
C LEU A 15 19.73 0.60 37.28
N ALA A 16 20.96 1.05 37.57
CA ALA A 16 21.23 2.08 38.58
C ALA A 16 20.73 3.48 38.17
N GLU A 17 20.54 3.71 36.86
CA GLU A 17 20.01 4.94 36.27
C GLU A 17 18.48 4.87 36.02
N ASP A 18 17.78 3.86 36.53
CA ASP A 18 16.35 3.58 36.32
C ASP A 18 15.92 3.49 34.83
N ARG A 19 16.87 3.26 33.91
CA ARG A 19 16.60 3.08 32.47
C ARG A 19 16.01 1.72 32.14
N ILE A 20 16.29 0.71 32.97
CA ILE A 20 15.69 -0.63 32.91
C ILE A 20 15.23 -1.09 34.29
N THR A 21 14.31 -2.05 34.32
CA THR A 21 13.82 -2.67 35.56
C THR A 21 14.52 -4.00 35.85
N THR A 22 14.40 -4.49 37.09
CA THR A 22 14.90 -5.80 37.53
C THR A 22 14.43 -6.97 36.64
N GLU A 23 13.28 -6.87 35.97
CA GLU A 23 12.80 -7.90 35.04
C GLU A 23 13.61 -7.99 33.74
N HIS A 24 14.14 -6.86 33.26
CA HIS A 24 15.05 -6.81 32.11
C HIS A 24 16.38 -7.47 32.47
N CYS A 25 16.92 -7.18 33.67
CA CYS A 25 18.11 -7.84 34.19
C CYS A 25 17.93 -9.35 34.39
N GLN A 26 16.72 -9.80 34.80
CA GLN A 26 16.40 -11.23 34.85
C GLN A 26 16.38 -11.87 33.47
N ALA A 27 15.80 -11.21 32.46
CA ALA A 27 15.81 -11.70 31.08
C ALA A 27 17.24 -11.73 30.50
N LEU A 28 18.04 -10.69 30.67
CA LEU A 28 19.44 -10.64 30.22
C LEU A 28 20.32 -11.69 30.92
N SER A 29 20.00 -12.07 32.17
CA SER A 29 20.69 -13.18 32.88
C SER A 29 20.36 -14.59 32.39
N LEU A 30 19.57 -14.71 31.31
CA LEU A 30 19.44 -15.96 30.54
C LEU A 30 20.63 -16.17 29.59
N GLU A 31 21.36 -15.11 29.25
CA GLU A 31 22.62 -15.17 28.51
C GLU A 31 23.81 -15.14 29.49
N ASP A 32 24.79 -16.03 29.29
CA ASP A 32 25.93 -16.19 30.19
C ASP A 32 27.20 -15.44 29.69
N ASN A 33 27.26 -14.99 28.42
CA ASN A 33 28.33 -14.15 27.88
C ASN A 33 28.04 -12.64 28.06
N PRO A 34 28.87 -11.87 28.81
CA PRO A 34 28.67 -10.44 29.05
C PRO A 34 28.60 -9.58 27.78
N ASP A 35 29.39 -9.87 26.75
CA ASP A 35 29.40 -9.08 25.52
C ASP A 35 28.09 -9.30 24.74
N ARG A 36 27.61 -10.55 24.71
CA ARG A 36 26.32 -10.93 24.11
C ARG A 36 25.13 -10.32 24.85
N GLN A 37 25.22 -10.16 26.18
CA GLN A 37 24.20 -9.45 26.95
C GLN A 37 24.10 -7.96 26.54
N VAL A 38 25.22 -7.27 26.33
CA VAL A 38 25.23 -5.86 25.89
C VAL A 38 24.64 -5.74 24.49
N GLN A 39 25.05 -6.62 23.57
CA GLN A 39 24.53 -6.70 22.21
C GLN A 39 23.00 -6.90 22.16
N VAL A 40 22.47 -7.87 22.90
CA VAL A 40 21.01 -8.10 23.02
C VAL A 40 20.29 -6.88 23.61
N TYR A 41 20.88 -6.25 24.62
CA TYR A 41 20.31 -5.04 25.24
C TYR A 41 20.23 -3.87 24.25
N GLU A 42 21.27 -3.62 23.46
CA GLU A 42 21.25 -2.58 22.43
C GLU A 42 20.28 -2.88 21.28
N ALA A 43 20.21 -4.13 20.83
CA ALA A 43 19.26 -4.56 19.80
C ALA A 43 17.81 -4.38 20.28
N ALA A 44 17.50 -4.79 21.51
CA ALA A 44 16.17 -4.60 22.11
C ALA A 44 15.80 -3.12 22.30
N CYS A 45 16.77 -2.22 22.51
CA CYS A 45 16.54 -0.79 22.50
C CYS A 45 16.17 -0.29 21.09
N ARG A 46 16.90 -0.72 20.05
CA ARG A 46 16.67 -0.32 18.65
C ARG A 46 15.33 -0.81 18.09
N GLU A 47 14.88 -2.00 18.45
CA GLU A 47 13.60 -2.56 18.00
C GLU A 47 12.36 -1.92 18.67
N SER A 48 12.53 -1.02 19.65
CA SER A 48 11.43 -0.54 20.50
C SER A 48 11.17 0.98 20.42
N TRP A 49 9.89 1.34 20.35
CA TRP A 49 9.43 2.72 20.26
C TRP A 49 9.81 3.52 21.52
N ASN A 50 10.64 4.57 21.34
CA ASN A 50 11.32 5.37 22.37
C ASN A 50 12.61 4.77 23.01
N ASN A 51 13.34 3.86 22.35
CA ASN A 51 14.60 3.29 22.87
C ASN A 51 14.47 2.61 24.26
N LYS A 52 13.27 2.11 24.60
CA LYS A 52 13.00 1.39 25.86
C LYS A 52 12.84 -0.09 25.57
N PRO A 53 13.79 -0.96 25.94
CA PRO A 53 13.75 -2.36 25.52
C PRO A 53 12.57 -3.09 26.15
N GLU A 54 11.85 -3.92 25.40
CA GLU A 54 10.81 -4.78 25.98
C GLU A 54 11.41 -6.07 26.56
N VAL A 55 10.99 -6.47 27.76
CA VAL A 55 11.38 -7.77 28.37
C VAL A 55 11.05 -8.96 27.46
N ARG A 56 9.97 -8.88 26.67
CA ARG A 56 9.60 -9.90 25.68
C ARG A 56 10.62 -9.95 24.54
N VAL A 57 10.97 -8.81 23.95
CA VAL A 57 11.98 -8.71 22.87
C VAL A 57 13.34 -9.23 23.36
N ILE A 58 13.79 -8.84 24.55
CA ILE A 58 15.03 -9.38 25.16
C ILE A 58 14.97 -10.91 25.25
N ARG A 59 13.87 -11.49 25.75
CA ARG A 59 13.75 -12.95 25.85
C ARG A 59 13.80 -13.60 24.46
N ASN A 60 13.05 -13.08 23.50
CA ASN A 60 13.04 -13.58 22.11
C ASN A 60 14.44 -13.51 21.48
N LEU A 61 15.18 -12.40 21.61
CA LEU A 61 16.56 -12.28 21.09
C LEU A 61 17.56 -13.26 21.73
N ILE A 62 17.28 -13.73 22.96
CA ILE A 62 18.09 -14.76 23.62
C ILE A 62 17.66 -16.17 23.18
N THR A 63 16.36 -16.44 23.01
CA THR A 63 15.83 -17.78 22.66
C THR A 63 15.73 -18.08 21.17
N GLU A 64 15.57 -17.07 20.31
CA GLU A 64 15.54 -17.13 18.84
C GLU A 64 16.92 -16.76 18.25
N SER A 65 17.98 -16.97 19.05
CA SER A 65 19.33 -16.47 18.81
C SER A 65 20.02 -17.04 17.56
N GLN A 66 19.60 -18.22 17.13
CA GLN A 66 20.26 -18.98 16.08
C GLN A 66 19.37 -19.11 14.84
N VAL A 67 19.87 -18.63 13.72
CA VAL A 67 19.25 -18.82 12.40
C VAL A 67 19.98 -19.93 11.67
N SER A 68 19.24 -20.76 10.95
CA SER A 68 19.86 -21.78 10.09
C SER A 68 20.65 -21.10 8.97
N THR A 69 21.77 -21.71 8.59
CA THR A 69 22.53 -21.37 7.39
C THR A 69 21.86 -21.89 6.12
N LEU A 70 21.04 -22.94 6.23
CA LEU A 70 20.23 -23.48 5.13
C LEU A 70 19.06 -22.55 4.82
N ASN A 71 18.83 -22.31 3.52
CA ASN A 71 17.72 -21.50 2.99
C ASN A 71 17.64 -20.05 3.53
N ASN A 72 18.75 -19.51 4.02
CA ASN A 72 18.84 -18.15 4.54
C ASN A 72 19.59 -17.24 3.54
N SER A 73 18.84 -16.39 2.82
CA SER A 73 19.39 -15.51 1.79
C SER A 73 20.45 -14.53 2.30
N LYS A 74 20.31 -14.03 3.53
CA LYS A 74 21.35 -13.20 4.17
C LYS A 74 22.65 -13.97 4.33
N TYR A 75 22.58 -15.22 4.80
CA TYR A 75 23.77 -16.07 4.98
C TYR A 75 24.40 -16.46 3.64
N ALA A 76 23.58 -16.81 2.65
CA ALA A 76 24.04 -17.10 1.30
C ALA A 76 24.75 -15.89 0.65
N PHE A 77 24.20 -14.68 0.81
CA PHE A 77 24.81 -13.46 0.31
C PHE A 77 26.08 -13.09 1.06
N VAL A 78 26.09 -13.12 2.39
CA VAL A 78 27.29 -12.84 3.20
C VAL A 78 28.41 -13.83 2.88
N GLY A 79 28.08 -15.12 2.88
CA GLY A 79 28.97 -16.24 2.61
C GLY A 79 29.69 -16.74 3.85
N GLU A 80 29.94 -18.06 3.90
CA GLU A 80 30.57 -18.78 5.02
C GLU A 80 31.87 -18.14 5.53
N LYS A 81 32.67 -17.56 4.62
CA LYS A 81 33.97 -16.93 4.93
C LYS A 81 33.90 -15.70 5.84
N ALA A 82 32.71 -15.13 6.08
CA ALA A 82 32.54 -14.04 7.03
C ALA A 82 32.47 -14.52 8.49
N PHE A 83 32.31 -15.82 8.72
CA PHE A 83 32.21 -16.43 10.04
C PHE A 83 33.39 -17.36 10.29
N SER A 84 33.85 -17.42 11.53
CA SER A 84 34.80 -18.42 11.97
C SER A 84 34.11 -19.79 12.17
N GLY A 85 34.89 -20.87 12.11
CA GLY A 85 34.36 -22.23 12.28
C GLY A 85 33.76 -22.52 13.67
N ASP A 86 34.03 -21.66 14.67
CA ASP A 86 33.45 -21.75 16.00
C ASP A 86 32.12 -20.96 16.13
N GLU A 87 31.83 -20.05 15.18
CA GLU A 87 30.57 -19.27 15.10
C GLU A 87 29.47 -19.99 14.30
N ILE A 88 29.85 -20.91 13.40
CA ILE A 88 28.93 -21.79 12.69
C ILE A 88 28.78 -23.09 13.48
N ARG A 89 27.69 -23.21 14.24
CA ARG A 89 27.38 -24.44 14.96
C ARG A 89 26.84 -25.49 13.98
N ALA A 90 27.64 -26.50 13.66
CA ALA A 90 27.19 -27.65 12.87
C ALA A 90 25.96 -28.32 13.50
N ASP A 91 24.97 -28.67 12.66
CA ASP A 91 23.86 -29.52 13.10
C ASP A 91 24.35 -30.97 13.21
N LEU A 92 24.30 -31.54 14.41
CA LEU A 92 24.74 -32.90 14.70
C LEU A 92 23.67 -33.96 14.42
N PHE A 93 22.49 -33.56 13.94
CA PHE A 93 21.31 -34.41 13.75
C PHE A 93 20.68 -34.33 12.35
N SER A 94 21.21 -33.50 11.43
CA SER A 94 20.79 -33.46 10.02
C SER A 94 21.76 -34.21 9.11
N ASP A 95 21.22 -34.96 8.13
CA ASP A 95 22.01 -35.58 7.05
C ASP A 95 22.47 -34.54 5.98
N GLU A 96 21.97 -33.30 6.07
CA GLU A 96 22.33 -32.18 5.20
C GLU A 96 23.52 -31.38 5.77
N GLN A 97 24.27 -30.68 4.91
CA GLN A 97 25.40 -29.82 5.31
C GLN A 97 24.94 -28.47 5.90
N GLY A 98 24.12 -28.55 6.94
CA GLY A 98 23.53 -27.41 7.64
C GLY A 98 24.25 -27.03 8.94
N GLY A 99 24.10 -25.77 9.31
CA GLY A 99 24.53 -25.25 10.59
C GLY A 99 23.64 -24.12 11.08
N PHE A 100 24.02 -23.55 12.21
CA PHE A 100 23.33 -22.45 12.86
C PHE A 100 24.34 -21.35 13.20
N VAL A 101 24.02 -20.11 12.81
CA VAL A 101 24.80 -18.91 13.10
C VAL A 101 23.99 -17.98 14.00
N ASP A 102 24.65 -17.18 14.83
CA ASP A 102 23.95 -16.15 15.62
C ASP A 102 23.34 -15.08 14.69
N LYS A 103 22.06 -14.77 14.89
CA LYS A 103 21.30 -13.81 14.07
C LYS A 103 21.99 -12.44 14.01
N LEU A 104 22.55 -11.96 15.12
CA LEU A 104 23.19 -10.65 15.20
C LEU A 104 24.57 -10.64 14.54
N ALA A 105 25.33 -11.74 14.64
CA ALA A 105 26.56 -11.91 13.88
C ALA A 105 26.26 -11.85 12.37
N LEU A 106 25.18 -12.52 11.92
CA LEU A 106 24.73 -12.47 10.53
C LEU A 106 24.28 -11.07 10.09
N ASP A 107 23.49 -10.35 10.90
CA ASP A 107 23.03 -9.00 10.58
C ASP A 107 24.20 -7.98 10.57
N THR A 108 25.21 -8.15 11.42
CA THR A 108 26.45 -7.36 11.39
C THR A 108 27.26 -7.63 10.12
N ALA A 109 27.55 -8.89 9.81
CA ALA A 109 28.31 -9.28 8.63
C ALA A 109 27.59 -8.90 7.32
N LEU A 110 26.25 -8.90 7.32
CA LEU A 110 25.44 -8.37 6.22
C LEU A 110 25.65 -6.86 6.07
N LEU A 111 25.53 -6.08 7.14
CA LEU A 111 25.71 -4.63 7.10
C LEU A 111 27.11 -4.24 6.60
N GLU A 112 28.16 -4.92 7.09
CA GLU A 112 29.53 -4.74 6.62
C GLU A 112 29.65 -5.05 5.12
N LYS A 113 29.04 -6.14 4.64
CA LYS A 113 29.07 -6.48 3.21
C LYS A 113 28.30 -5.48 2.34
N LEU A 114 27.16 -4.95 2.82
CA LEU A 114 26.42 -3.89 2.12
C LEU A 114 27.25 -2.60 2.04
N GLN A 115 27.99 -2.26 3.11
CA GLN A 115 28.90 -1.11 3.12
C GLN A 115 30.04 -1.29 2.11
N VAL A 116 30.65 -2.47 2.03
CA VAL A 116 31.67 -2.79 1.00
C VAL A 116 31.10 -2.69 -0.41
N VAL A 117 29.88 -3.18 -0.67
CA VAL A 117 29.23 -3.01 -1.97
C VAL A 117 28.98 -1.54 -2.29
N ALA A 118 28.53 -0.74 -1.31
CA ALA A 118 28.35 0.70 -1.49
C ALA A 118 29.68 1.41 -1.82
N GLU A 119 30.78 1.03 -1.17
CA GLU A 119 32.12 1.55 -1.46
C GLU A 119 32.60 1.16 -2.86
N CYS A 120 32.43 -0.09 -3.29
CA CYS A 120 32.76 -0.52 -4.65
C CYS A 120 31.95 0.24 -5.71
N LEU A 121 30.64 0.44 -5.50
CA LEU A 121 29.80 1.23 -6.39
C LEU A 121 30.24 2.70 -6.42
N LYS A 122 30.63 3.26 -5.27
CA LYS A 122 31.17 4.62 -5.18
C LYS A 122 32.48 4.79 -5.97
N GLU A 123 33.38 3.81 -5.91
CA GLU A 123 34.64 3.85 -6.67
C GLU A 123 34.42 3.62 -8.18
N ALA A 124 33.54 2.70 -8.55
CA ALA A 124 33.26 2.37 -9.95
C ALA A 124 32.42 3.44 -10.68
N GLU A 125 31.43 4.01 -9.99
CA GLU A 125 30.48 4.98 -10.56
C GLU A 125 30.84 6.44 -10.19
N GLY A 126 31.69 6.69 -9.19
CA GLY A 126 32.19 8.03 -8.86
C GLY A 126 31.26 8.90 -8.00
N TRP A 127 30.46 8.29 -7.13
CA TRP A 127 29.56 9.00 -6.20
C TRP A 127 30.32 9.76 -5.09
N ALA A 128 29.71 10.80 -4.52
CA ALA A 128 30.31 11.59 -3.45
C ALA A 128 30.56 10.77 -2.17
N TRP A 129 29.59 9.94 -1.78
CA TRP A 129 29.63 9.13 -0.56
C TRP A 129 28.91 7.78 -0.73
N PRO A 130 29.37 6.71 -0.05
CA PRO A 130 28.68 5.42 0.04
C PRO A 130 27.95 5.26 1.39
N THR A 131 26.89 4.46 1.45
CA THR A 131 26.36 3.93 2.72
C THR A 131 25.70 2.57 2.51
N GLY A 132 26.13 1.56 3.28
CA GLY A 132 25.39 0.34 3.52
C GLY A 132 24.44 0.53 4.72
N ARG A 133 23.16 0.16 4.58
CA ARG A 133 22.19 0.14 5.69
C ARG A 133 21.19 -1.00 5.55
N MET A 134 20.59 -1.43 6.66
CA MET A 134 19.67 -2.59 6.65
C MET A 134 18.37 -2.30 5.89
N GLU A 135 17.88 -1.06 5.94
CA GLU A 135 16.63 -0.63 5.32
C GLU A 135 16.89 0.40 4.22
N LEU A 136 15.99 0.53 3.24
CA LEU A 136 16.04 1.56 2.21
C LEU A 136 15.92 2.98 2.80
N VAL A 137 16.46 3.99 2.10
CA VAL A 137 16.21 5.41 2.41
C VAL A 137 14.80 5.75 1.98
N SER A 138 13.98 6.20 2.93
CA SER A 138 12.61 6.64 2.68
C SER A 138 12.57 8.13 2.29
N SER A 139 11.72 8.47 1.32
CA SER A 139 11.36 9.86 1.00
C SER A 139 10.46 10.53 2.06
N HIS A 140 10.04 9.77 3.08
CA HIS A 140 9.13 10.18 4.15
C HIS A 140 9.67 9.80 5.54
N GLY A 141 9.24 10.49 6.59
CA GLY A 141 9.65 10.19 7.98
C GLY A 141 11.02 10.77 8.32
N GLU A 142 11.74 10.13 9.25
CA GLU A 142 13.03 10.65 9.76
C GLU A 142 14.11 10.74 8.66
N ASP A 143 14.16 9.77 7.75
CA ASP A 143 15.04 9.82 6.57
C ASP A 143 14.82 11.09 5.73
N SER A 144 13.59 11.58 5.62
CA SER A 144 13.29 12.80 4.85
C SER A 144 13.85 14.08 5.47
N ALA A 145 14.31 14.04 6.74
CA ALA A 145 15.00 15.17 7.37
C ALA A 145 16.52 15.15 7.10
N VAL A 146 17.10 13.98 6.80
CA VAL A 146 18.55 13.79 6.59
C VAL A 146 18.90 13.69 5.11
N TYR A 147 18.03 13.03 4.33
CA TYR A 147 18.25 12.68 2.93
C TYR A 147 17.28 13.41 1.99
N ARG A 148 17.67 13.51 0.73
CA ARG A 148 16.81 13.84 -0.41
C ARG A 148 17.21 12.94 -1.58
N ILE A 149 16.30 12.09 -2.02
CA ILE A 149 16.50 11.27 -3.22
C ILE A 149 16.27 12.18 -4.44
N GLN A 150 17.20 12.20 -5.40
CA GLN A 150 16.99 12.82 -6.70
C GLN A 150 16.12 11.92 -7.58
N ASP A 151 15.33 12.52 -8.47
CA ASP A 151 14.66 11.78 -9.52
C ASP A 151 15.71 11.16 -10.45
N GLU A 152 15.47 9.92 -10.86
CA GLU A 152 16.38 9.18 -11.74
C GLU A 152 16.32 9.79 -13.16
N PRO A 153 17.44 10.26 -13.75
CA PRO A 153 17.44 10.93 -15.05
C PRO A 153 17.17 9.94 -16.19
N ASP A 154 16.55 10.39 -17.28
CA ASP A 154 16.26 9.54 -18.45
C ASP A 154 17.54 8.89 -19.01
N ALA A 155 17.52 7.58 -19.26
CA ALA A 155 18.64 6.80 -19.76
C ALA A 155 19.23 7.38 -21.07
N VAL A 156 20.56 7.49 -21.14
CA VAL A 156 21.27 8.06 -22.30
C VAL A 156 21.99 6.96 -23.07
N TYR A 157 21.31 6.40 -24.07
CA TYR A 157 21.88 5.41 -24.99
C TYR A 157 22.86 6.07 -25.98
N THR A 158 23.93 5.36 -26.32
CA THR A 158 24.72 5.66 -27.52
C THR A 158 24.04 5.12 -28.77
N GLU A 159 24.37 5.63 -29.96
CA GLU A 159 23.82 5.13 -31.23
C GLU A 159 24.02 3.61 -31.42
N GLN A 160 25.14 3.07 -30.92
CA GLN A 160 25.43 1.64 -30.97
C GLN A 160 24.60 0.83 -29.96
N GLU A 161 24.38 1.35 -28.76
CA GLU A 161 23.53 0.69 -27.76
C GLU A 161 22.05 0.72 -28.16
N GLN A 162 21.56 1.82 -28.75
CA GLN A 162 20.19 1.87 -29.28
C GLN A 162 20.01 0.84 -30.40
N GLN A 163 20.93 0.79 -31.38
CA GLN A 163 20.90 -0.24 -32.43
C GLN A 163 20.92 -1.65 -31.86
N ARG A 164 21.73 -1.88 -30.81
CA ARG A 164 21.80 -3.19 -30.16
C ARG A 164 20.53 -3.52 -29.37
N MET A 165 19.92 -2.54 -28.71
CA MET A 165 18.63 -2.70 -28.03
C MET A 165 17.52 -3.05 -29.01
N ASP A 166 17.43 -2.32 -30.12
CA ASP A 166 16.47 -2.57 -31.19
C ASP A 166 16.66 -3.99 -31.77
N GLU A 167 17.91 -4.41 -32.05
CA GLU A 167 18.26 -5.78 -32.48
C GLU A 167 17.84 -6.86 -31.48
N LEU A 168 18.05 -6.62 -30.17
CA LEU A 168 17.73 -7.58 -29.11
C LEU A 168 16.21 -7.70 -28.90
N GLN A 169 15.49 -6.57 -28.94
CA GLN A 169 14.02 -6.54 -28.87
C GLN A 169 13.39 -7.28 -30.06
N ASP A 170 13.88 -7.07 -31.28
CA ASP A 170 13.40 -7.79 -32.47
C ASP A 170 13.59 -9.32 -32.31
N GLN A 171 14.76 -9.76 -31.81
CA GLN A 171 15.04 -11.19 -31.53
C GLN A 171 14.16 -11.76 -30.40
N TYR A 172 13.85 -10.94 -29.39
CA TYR A 172 12.96 -11.32 -28.30
C TYR A 172 11.51 -11.46 -28.77
N ASP A 173 11.01 -10.50 -29.56
CA ASP A 173 9.64 -10.52 -30.10
C ASP A 173 9.43 -11.64 -31.14
N GLU A 174 10.47 -12.04 -31.88
CA GLU A 174 10.46 -13.23 -32.74
C GLU A 174 10.47 -14.56 -31.95
N SER A 175 10.90 -14.55 -30.68
CA SER A 175 11.04 -15.74 -29.83
C SER A 175 9.70 -16.16 -29.21
N GLN A 176 9.13 -17.26 -29.71
CA GLN A 176 7.77 -17.71 -29.32
C GLN A 176 7.70 -18.46 -27.97
N THR A 177 8.82 -18.65 -27.28
CA THR A 177 8.92 -19.45 -26.04
C THR A 177 10.04 -18.95 -25.13
N ALA A 178 9.76 -18.84 -23.83
CA ALA A 178 10.80 -18.64 -22.82
C ALA A 178 11.83 -19.79 -22.85
N SER A 179 13.11 -19.45 -22.89
CA SER A 179 14.25 -20.36 -23.01
C SER A 179 15.53 -19.71 -22.51
N ASP A 180 16.59 -20.50 -22.28
CA ASP A 180 17.93 -20.00 -21.94
C ASP A 180 18.46 -18.94 -22.94
N GLU A 181 17.96 -18.94 -24.19
CA GLU A 181 18.30 -17.93 -25.21
C GLU A 181 17.55 -16.61 -24.98
N THR A 182 16.25 -16.64 -24.60
CA THR A 182 15.50 -15.41 -24.28
C THR A 182 15.97 -14.78 -22.97
N ASP A 183 16.30 -15.60 -21.96
CA ASP A 183 16.84 -15.11 -20.69
C ASP A 183 18.19 -14.41 -20.90
N ALA A 184 18.99 -14.87 -21.87
CA ALA A 184 20.24 -14.22 -22.26
C ALA A 184 20.01 -12.90 -23.01
N LEU A 185 18.97 -12.81 -23.85
CA LEU A 185 18.57 -11.55 -24.52
C LEU A 185 18.10 -10.51 -23.50
N GLU A 186 17.20 -10.88 -22.57
CA GLU A 186 16.74 -10.01 -21.47
C GLU A 186 17.93 -9.51 -20.64
N SER A 187 18.86 -10.40 -20.26
CA SER A 187 20.04 -10.02 -19.49
C SER A 187 21.00 -9.08 -20.25
N GLU A 188 21.11 -9.19 -21.58
CA GLU A 188 21.90 -8.24 -22.40
C GLU A 188 21.20 -6.88 -22.50
N MET A 189 19.86 -6.86 -22.65
CA MET A 189 19.05 -5.64 -22.65
C MET A 189 19.15 -4.90 -21.30
N GLU A 190 18.91 -5.60 -20.18
CA GLU A 190 19.05 -5.02 -18.84
C GLU A 190 20.45 -4.45 -18.58
N ALA A 191 21.50 -5.09 -19.10
CA ALA A 191 22.87 -4.59 -18.97
C ALA A 191 23.11 -3.30 -19.77
N ILE A 192 22.52 -3.17 -20.97
CA ILE A 192 22.57 -1.95 -21.78
C ILE A 192 21.78 -0.82 -21.12
N ASP A 193 20.56 -1.10 -20.64
CA ASP A 193 19.72 -0.16 -19.89
C ASP A 193 20.45 0.34 -18.65
N CYS A 194 21.01 -0.56 -17.83
CA CYS A 194 21.81 -0.19 -16.67
C CYS A 194 23.01 0.71 -17.04
N ALA A 195 23.69 0.45 -18.16
CA ALA A 195 24.80 1.26 -18.62
C ALA A 195 24.37 2.66 -19.11
N ALA A 196 23.26 2.74 -19.85
CA ALA A 196 22.66 4.00 -20.32
C ALA A 196 22.09 4.83 -19.15
N GLN A 197 21.48 4.17 -18.18
CA GLN A 197 20.96 4.76 -16.95
C GLN A 197 22.08 5.30 -16.07
N LEU A 198 23.18 4.55 -15.90
CA LEU A 198 24.38 5.07 -15.26
C LEU A 198 24.94 6.28 -16.02
N ARG A 199 25.02 6.24 -17.35
CA ARG A 199 25.54 7.35 -18.17
C ARG A 199 24.74 8.65 -18.03
N ALA A 200 23.43 8.56 -17.81
CA ALA A 200 22.56 9.72 -17.59
C ALA A 200 22.94 10.54 -16.35
N TRP A 201 23.48 9.89 -15.31
CA TRP A 201 24.02 10.59 -14.12
C TRP A 201 25.31 11.35 -14.45
N THR A 202 25.22 12.67 -14.58
CA THR A 202 26.37 13.54 -14.85
C THR A 202 27.38 13.54 -13.70
N SER A 203 28.64 13.89 -13.99
CA SER A 203 29.69 14.01 -12.97
C SER A 203 29.35 15.04 -11.87
N GLU A 204 28.58 16.07 -12.20
CA GLU A 204 28.09 17.05 -11.23
C GLU A 204 27.03 16.45 -10.29
N MET A 205 26.04 15.73 -10.84
CA MET A 205 25.02 15.04 -10.03
C MET A 205 25.67 14.01 -9.10
N ARG A 206 26.63 13.20 -9.61
CA ARG A 206 27.37 12.22 -8.81
C ARG A 206 28.27 12.87 -7.75
N ALA A 207 28.80 14.07 -7.98
CA ALA A 207 29.59 14.81 -6.99
C ALA A 207 28.74 15.43 -5.87
N GLN A 208 27.44 15.62 -6.08
CA GLN A 208 26.50 16.18 -5.08
C GLN A 208 25.66 15.10 -4.37
N SER A 209 25.76 13.84 -4.78
CA SER A 209 24.94 12.74 -4.27
C SER A 209 25.73 11.45 -4.04
N GLY A 210 25.18 10.59 -3.20
CA GLY A 210 25.74 9.31 -2.82
C GLY A 210 24.93 8.13 -3.34
N VAL A 211 25.51 6.96 -3.16
CA VAL A 211 24.89 5.66 -3.40
C VAL A 211 24.60 4.98 -2.07
N VAL A 212 23.37 4.51 -1.90
CA VAL A 212 22.93 3.79 -0.71
C VAL A 212 22.55 2.37 -1.08
N VAL A 213 23.13 1.42 -0.36
CA VAL A 213 22.94 -0.01 -0.60
C VAL A 213 22.22 -0.60 0.61
N SER A 214 21.11 -1.30 0.34
CA SER A 214 20.22 -1.86 1.35
C SER A 214 19.83 -3.29 1.05
N TRP A 215 19.23 -3.98 2.02
CA TRP A 215 18.79 -5.37 1.87
C TRP A 215 17.28 -5.45 1.77
N ARG A 216 16.75 -5.99 0.66
CA ARG A 216 15.30 -6.06 0.43
C ARG A 216 14.91 -7.39 -0.19
N GLN A 217 13.91 -8.05 0.41
CA GLN A 217 13.26 -9.27 -0.08
C GLN A 217 14.14 -10.52 -0.35
N GLY A 218 15.45 -10.44 -0.11
CA GLY A 218 16.41 -11.53 -0.36
C GLY A 218 17.65 -11.10 -1.12
N ASP A 219 17.67 -9.86 -1.61
CA ASP A 219 18.70 -9.33 -2.50
C ASP A 219 19.18 -7.92 -2.09
N VAL A 220 20.23 -7.48 -2.77
CA VAL A 220 20.81 -6.14 -2.63
C VAL A 220 19.99 -5.13 -3.44
N TYR A 221 19.58 -4.04 -2.80
CA TYR A 221 18.86 -2.94 -3.44
C TYR A 221 19.69 -1.66 -3.40
N VAL A 222 19.95 -1.07 -4.57
CA VAL A 222 20.83 0.08 -4.76
C VAL A 222 20.01 1.33 -5.08
N GLN A 223 20.11 2.36 -4.25
CA GLN A 223 19.53 3.69 -4.47
C GLN A 223 20.65 4.67 -4.87
N ARG A 224 20.54 5.23 -6.07
CA ARG A 224 21.46 6.24 -6.61
C ARG A 224 20.87 7.64 -6.40
N GLY A 225 21.70 8.68 -6.53
CA GLY A 225 21.21 10.07 -6.45
C GLY A 225 20.78 10.56 -5.06
N VAL A 226 21.26 9.97 -3.96
CA VAL A 226 20.85 10.38 -2.60
C VAL A 226 21.69 11.59 -2.11
N ILE A 227 21.08 12.73 -1.82
CA ILE A 227 21.75 13.93 -1.28
C ILE A 227 21.63 13.94 0.26
N LEU A 228 22.71 14.34 0.96
CA LEU A 228 22.69 14.68 2.39
C LEU A 228 22.31 16.15 2.57
N ARG A 229 21.23 16.44 3.32
CA ARG A 229 20.72 17.81 3.47
C ARG A 229 21.65 18.77 4.21
N GLU A 230 22.57 18.26 5.03
CA GLU A 230 23.56 19.09 5.74
C GLU A 230 24.67 19.64 4.84
N GLN A 231 24.83 19.14 3.61
CA GLN A 231 25.92 19.55 2.70
C GLN A 231 25.51 20.58 1.64
N SER A 232 24.24 21.01 1.60
CA SER A 232 23.73 21.98 0.62
C SER A 232 23.41 23.35 1.24
N GLU A 233 24.38 23.96 1.93
CA GLU A 233 24.41 25.42 2.15
C GLU A 233 25.24 26.12 1.07
N THR A 234 24.79 26.00 -0.18
CA THR A 234 25.03 27.02 -1.21
C THR A 234 23.71 27.29 -1.90
N GLU A 235 23.16 28.47 -1.63
CA GLU A 235 22.16 29.09 -2.49
C GLU A 235 22.77 29.23 -3.90
N ASP A 236 22.18 28.59 -4.91
CA ASP A 236 21.69 29.36 -6.06
C ASP A 236 20.71 28.59 -6.95
N GLU A 237 19.87 29.38 -7.62
CA GLU A 237 18.85 29.07 -8.62
C GLU A 237 17.89 27.87 -8.38
N PRO A 238 16.59 28.14 -8.13
CA PRO A 238 15.57 27.10 -8.26
C PRO A 238 15.42 26.74 -9.74
N ALA A 239 16.03 25.62 -10.14
CA ALA A 239 15.63 24.92 -11.35
C ALA A 239 14.09 24.79 -11.33
N GLN A 240 13.43 25.21 -12.40
CA GLN A 240 11.97 25.16 -12.53
C GLN A 240 11.49 23.71 -12.67
N VAL A 241 11.59 22.95 -11.59
CA VAL A 241 10.63 21.88 -11.32
C VAL A 241 9.27 22.56 -11.42
N LYS A 242 8.43 22.09 -12.35
CA LYS A 242 6.99 22.29 -12.21
C LYS A 242 6.57 21.46 -11.01
N THR A 243 6.81 22.00 -9.81
CA THR A 243 6.07 21.60 -8.63
C THR A 243 4.63 21.84 -9.02
N TYR A 244 3.91 20.77 -9.31
CA TYR A 244 2.46 20.80 -9.28
C TYR A 244 2.12 21.01 -7.81
N GLU A 245 2.14 22.28 -7.37
CA GLU A 245 1.42 22.71 -6.19
C GLU A 245 -0.03 22.34 -6.46
N ARG A 246 -0.41 21.13 -6.04
CA ARG A 246 -1.79 20.65 -6.11
C ARG A 246 -2.60 21.72 -5.40
N GLN A 247 -3.44 22.41 -6.16
CA GLN A 247 -4.25 23.46 -5.57
C GLN A 247 -5.04 22.85 -4.42
N PRO A 248 -5.08 23.51 -3.25
CA PRO A 248 -5.71 22.92 -2.07
C PRO A 248 -7.15 22.58 -2.39
N GLU A 249 -7.45 21.29 -2.44
CA GLU A 249 -8.79 20.83 -2.79
C GLU A 249 -9.73 21.04 -1.59
N PRO A 250 -11.05 21.13 -1.79
CA PRO A 250 -12.01 21.33 -0.69
C PRO A 250 -11.88 20.32 0.45
N VAL A 251 -11.39 19.11 0.15
CA VAL A 251 -11.09 18.06 1.13
C VAL A 251 -9.98 18.46 2.12
N ASP A 252 -8.99 19.24 1.70
CA ASP A 252 -7.82 19.60 2.52
C ASP A 252 -8.17 20.61 3.62
N GLU A 253 -9.21 21.41 3.42
CA GLU A 253 -9.76 22.31 4.46
C GLU A 253 -10.60 21.58 5.54
N ILE A 254 -11.01 20.34 5.28
CA ILE A 254 -11.73 19.51 6.25
C ILE A 254 -10.77 19.09 7.36
N SER A 255 -11.22 19.08 8.62
CA SER A 255 -10.40 18.62 9.72
C SER A 255 -10.18 17.10 9.63
N VAL A 256 -8.97 16.62 9.92
CA VAL A 256 -8.65 15.17 9.87
C VAL A 256 -9.65 14.32 10.66
N PRO A 257 -10.09 14.68 11.89
CA PRO A 257 -11.10 13.90 12.60
C PRO A 257 -12.46 13.82 11.87
N LEU A 258 -12.90 14.89 11.19
CA LEU A 258 -14.13 14.84 10.41
C LEU A 258 -13.95 14.01 9.14
N LEU A 259 -12.81 14.15 8.45
CA LEU A 259 -12.45 13.34 7.28
C LEU A 259 -12.49 11.85 7.65
N THR A 260 -11.76 11.42 8.68
CA THR A 260 -11.72 10.03 9.16
C THR A 260 -13.12 9.48 9.47
N ARG A 261 -13.97 10.26 10.17
CA ARG A 261 -15.37 9.90 10.45
C ARG A 261 -16.19 9.71 9.17
N MET A 262 -16.09 10.65 8.24
CA MET A 262 -16.88 10.62 7.01
C MET A 262 -16.40 9.58 5.99
N CYS A 263 -15.09 9.27 5.95
CA CYS A 263 -14.56 8.14 5.17
C CYS A 263 -15.10 6.80 5.69
N ALA A 264 -15.22 6.63 7.01
CA ALA A 264 -15.79 5.42 7.59
C ALA A 264 -17.28 5.25 7.25
N GLU A 265 -18.06 6.33 7.31
CA GLU A 265 -19.47 6.37 6.88
C GLU A 265 -19.62 6.03 5.39
N ARG A 266 -18.82 6.67 4.52
CA ARG A 266 -18.79 6.43 3.06
C ARG A 266 -18.45 4.97 2.78
N THR A 267 -17.42 4.43 3.44
CA THR A 267 -17.02 3.02 3.31
C THR A 267 -18.19 2.09 3.65
N LEU A 268 -18.81 2.24 4.83
CA LEU A 268 -19.95 1.39 5.24
C LEU A 268 -21.13 1.46 4.26
N ALA A 269 -21.44 2.66 3.75
CA ALA A 269 -22.47 2.84 2.73
C ALA A 269 -22.14 2.10 1.41
N VAL A 270 -20.89 2.13 0.96
CA VAL A 270 -20.45 1.37 -0.23
C VAL A 270 -20.42 -0.14 0.03
N GLN A 271 -20.02 -0.59 1.24
CA GLN A 271 -20.15 -2.00 1.64
C GLN A 271 -21.60 -2.48 1.51
N ALA A 272 -22.55 -1.72 2.05
CA ALA A 272 -23.98 -2.05 2.02
C ALA A 272 -24.58 -1.96 0.59
N ALA A 273 -24.10 -1.03 -0.25
CA ALA A 273 -24.51 -0.92 -1.65
C ALA A 273 -23.96 -2.05 -2.54
N LEU A 274 -22.69 -2.45 -2.36
CA LEU A 274 -22.11 -3.59 -3.08
C LEU A 274 -22.80 -4.90 -2.71
N MET A 275 -23.15 -5.08 -1.43
CA MET A 275 -23.90 -6.23 -0.94
C MET A 275 -25.26 -6.41 -1.65
N GLN A 276 -25.93 -5.32 -2.05
CA GLN A 276 -27.17 -5.35 -2.83
C GLN A 276 -26.96 -5.71 -4.32
N GLN A 277 -25.71 -5.81 -4.80
CA GLN A 277 -25.36 -6.14 -6.19
C GLN A 277 -24.38 -7.33 -6.25
N PRO A 278 -24.82 -8.57 -5.89
CA PRO A 278 -23.92 -9.71 -5.68
C PRO A 278 -23.06 -10.09 -6.89
N GLU A 279 -23.60 -9.94 -8.10
CA GLU A 279 -22.87 -10.20 -9.35
C GLU A 279 -21.63 -9.29 -9.48
N LYS A 280 -21.77 -7.99 -9.17
CA LYS A 280 -20.65 -7.04 -9.17
C LYS A 280 -19.67 -7.31 -8.03
N SER A 281 -20.16 -7.76 -6.88
CA SER A 281 -19.30 -8.15 -5.74
C SER A 281 -18.42 -9.36 -6.07
N VAL A 282 -19.01 -10.42 -6.65
CA VAL A 282 -18.27 -11.60 -7.10
C VAL A 282 -17.35 -11.28 -8.28
N ALA A 283 -17.76 -10.41 -9.20
CA ALA A 283 -16.89 -9.93 -10.28
C ALA A 283 -15.68 -9.13 -9.76
N LEU A 284 -15.87 -8.28 -8.74
CA LEU A 284 -14.77 -7.55 -8.09
C LEU A 284 -13.79 -8.50 -7.38
N LEU A 285 -14.31 -9.52 -6.68
CA LEU A 285 -13.49 -10.57 -6.08
C LEU A 285 -12.69 -11.33 -7.14
N ALA A 286 -13.35 -11.78 -8.21
CA ALA A 286 -12.70 -12.48 -9.31
C ALA A 286 -11.63 -11.61 -9.98
N TRP A 287 -11.91 -10.34 -10.24
CA TRP A 287 -10.93 -9.38 -10.78
C TRP A 287 -9.72 -9.21 -9.86
N THR A 288 -9.94 -9.08 -8.55
CA THR A 288 -8.87 -8.98 -7.55
C THR A 288 -8.01 -10.25 -7.54
N LEU A 289 -8.62 -11.43 -7.60
CA LEU A 289 -7.89 -12.69 -7.69
C LEU A 289 -7.14 -12.83 -9.03
N CYS A 290 -7.74 -12.40 -10.14
CA CYS A 290 -7.09 -12.39 -11.45
C CYS A 290 -5.87 -11.46 -11.49
N LEU A 291 -5.92 -10.26 -10.88
CA LEU A 291 -4.74 -9.40 -10.77
C LEU A 291 -3.60 -10.07 -9.99
N ASN A 292 -3.91 -10.82 -8.93
CA ASN A 292 -2.91 -11.55 -8.15
C ASN A 292 -2.34 -12.79 -8.86
N VAL A 293 -3.04 -13.34 -9.86
CA VAL A 293 -2.65 -14.58 -10.57
C VAL A 293 -2.05 -14.32 -11.96
N PHE A 294 -2.50 -13.26 -12.64
CA PHE A 294 -2.15 -12.94 -14.03
C PHE A 294 -1.43 -11.58 -14.20
N GLY A 295 -1.23 -10.81 -13.12
CA GLY A 295 -0.48 -9.55 -13.15
C GLY A 295 1.02 -9.75 -12.89
N SER A 296 1.86 -8.97 -13.56
CA SER A 296 3.34 -9.01 -13.46
C SER A 296 3.93 -8.03 -12.43
N GLY A 297 3.18 -7.67 -11.39
CA GLY A 297 3.61 -6.72 -10.36
C GLY A 297 4.45 -7.36 -9.25
N ALA A 298 5.51 -6.67 -8.80
CA ALA A 298 6.41 -7.15 -7.75
C ALA A 298 5.76 -7.16 -6.34
N TYR A 299 5.10 -8.26 -5.99
CA TYR A 299 4.55 -8.50 -4.65
C TYR A 299 5.15 -9.78 -4.03
N ASN A 300 5.97 -9.61 -2.99
CA ASN A 300 6.47 -10.75 -2.22
C ASN A 300 5.41 -11.23 -1.21
N ARG A 301 4.47 -12.07 -1.68
CA ARG A 301 4.14 -13.39 -1.09
C ARG A 301 3.10 -14.17 -1.90
N PRO A 302 3.14 -15.53 -1.85
CA PRO A 302 2.25 -16.41 -2.61
C PRO A 302 0.85 -16.48 -1.99
N ALA A 303 -0.17 -16.78 -2.81
CA ALA A 303 -1.61 -16.76 -2.52
C ALA A 303 -2.02 -16.70 -1.03
N GLN A 304 -2.25 -15.49 -0.51
CA GLN A 304 -2.83 -15.23 0.80
C GLN A 304 -4.04 -14.28 0.67
N ILE A 305 -5.25 -14.83 0.72
CA ILE A 305 -6.48 -14.04 0.84
C ILE A 305 -6.67 -13.69 2.31
N SER A 306 -6.33 -12.47 2.71
CA SER A 306 -6.68 -11.92 4.03
C SER A 306 -7.86 -10.96 3.90
N LEU A 307 -9.03 -11.38 4.40
CA LEU A 307 -10.19 -10.50 4.53
C LEU A 307 -10.10 -9.77 5.88
N ASP A 308 -9.38 -8.66 5.91
CA ASP A 308 -9.29 -7.78 7.08
C ASP A 308 -10.59 -6.98 7.25
N CYS A 309 -11.57 -7.58 7.92
CA CYS A 309 -12.89 -7.00 8.15
C CYS A 309 -12.79 -5.81 9.13
N LYS A 310 -12.54 -4.61 8.60
CA LYS A 310 -12.48 -3.35 9.36
C LYS A 310 -13.80 -2.91 9.99
N HIS A 311 -14.88 -3.67 9.81
CA HIS A 311 -16.25 -3.31 10.19
C HIS A 311 -16.38 -2.82 11.65
N TYR A 312 -15.65 -3.39 12.62
CA TYR A 312 -15.62 -2.89 14.00
C TYR A 312 -14.99 -1.48 14.13
N SER A 313 -13.87 -1.24 13.44
CA SER A 313 -13.19 0.07 13.43
C SER A 313 -14.02 1.12 12.70
N LEU A 314 -14.58 0.76 11.53
CA LEU A 314 -15.45 1.61 10.74
C LEU A 314 -16.70 2.00 11.55
N THR A 315 -17.39 1.03 12.16
CA THR A 315 -18.61 1.29 12.96
C THR A 315 -18.34 2.16 14.20
N ASN A 316 -17.19 2.02 14.86
CA ASN A 316 -16.84 2.89 15.99
C ASN A 316 -16.44 4.31 15.57
N THR A 317 -16.16 4.53 14.28
CA THR A 317 -15.64 5.78 13.72
C THR A 317 -16.71 6.55 12.92
N ALA A 318 -17.60 5.83 12.24
CA ALA A 318 -18.71 6.39 11.48
C ALA A 318 -19.67 7.16 12.40
N PRO A 319 -20.09 8.39 12.05
CA PRO A 319 -21.03 9.17 12.83
C PRO A 319 -22.33 8.44 13.20
N SER A 320 -22.94 7.73 12.25
CA SER A 320 -24.19 6.99 12.50
C SER A 320 -23.96 5.69 13.31
N GLY A 321 -22.71 5.21 13.33
CA GLY A 321 -22.26 4.06 14.11
C GLY A 321 -23.16 2.83 13.96
N LYS A 322 -23.71 2.36 15.08
CA LYS A 322 -24.59 1.16 15.13
C LYS A 322 -26.07 1.45 14.80
N GLU A 323 -26.43 2.72 14.67
CA GLU A 323 -27.80 3.16 14.35
C GLU A 323 -27.94 3.51 12.85
N GLY A 324 -26.83 3.60 12.13
CA GLY A 324 -26.78 3.85 10.69
C GLY A 324 -27.44 2.77 9.84
N MET A 325 -28.12 3.19 8.78
CA MET A 325 -28.82 2.29 7.87
C MET A 325 -27.89 1.26 7.25
N ALA A 326 -26.69 1.68 6.80
CA ALA A 326 -25.67 0.79 6.24
C ALA A 326 -25.26 -0.33 7.22
N PHE A 327 -24.97 0.01 8.48
CA PHE A 327 -24.62 -0.96 9.51
C PHE A 327 -25.78 -1.93 9.79
N LEU A 328 -27.00 -1.43 9.96
CA LEU A 328 -28.19 -2.26 10.22
C LEU A 328 -28.45 -3.24 9.08
N THR A 329 -28.32 -2.79 7.83
CA THR A 329 -28.47 -3.62 6.63
C THR A 329 -27.39 -4.71 6.55
N LEU A 330 -26.11 -4.36 6.76
CA LEU A 330 -25.00 -5.32 6.78
C LEU A 330 -25.15 -6.37 7.89
N MET A 331 -25.53 -5.94 9.10
CA MET A 331 -25.73 -6.86 10.23
C MET A 331 -26.94 -7.78 10.05
N GLN A 332 -28.03 -7.29 9.45
CA GLN A 332 -29.20 -8.10 9.14
C GLN A 332 -28.86 -9.20 8.13
N GLU A 333 -28.10 -8.87 7.07
CA GLU A 333 -27.70 -9.85 6.06
C GLU A 333 -26.66 -10.83 6.60
N GLY A 334 -25.68 -10.38 7.39
CA GLY A 334 -24.74 -11.25 8.09
C GLY A 334 -25.45 -12.28 8.98
N GLN A 335 -26.46 -11.87 9.73
CA GLN A 335 -27.31 -12.79 10.53
C GLN A 335 -28.20 -13.72 9.68
N ARG A 336 -28.54 -13.34 8.44
CA ARG A 336 -29.26 -14.21 7.50
C ARG A 336 -28.32 -15.29 6.96
N LEU A 337 -27.11 -14.90 6.55
CA LEU A 337 -26.09 -15.77 5.99
C LEU A 337 -25.49 -16.72 7.03
N GLU A 338 -25.26 -16.28 8.27
CA GLU A 338 -24.76 -17.16 9.35
C GLU A 338 -25.67 -18.36 9.61
N LYS A 339 -26.99 -18.22 9.38
CA LYS A 339 -27.98 -19.31 9.51
C LYS A 339 -27.95 -20.32 8.36
N LEU A 340 -27.25 -20.02 7.25
CA LEU A 340 -27.05 -20.95 6.14
C LEU A 340 -25.80 -21.82 6.35
N LEU A 341 -24.91 -21.44 7.26
CA LEU A 341 -23.65 -22.14 7.48
C LEU A 341 -23.91 -23.51 8.14
N PRO A 342 -23.32 -24.62 7.63
CA PRO A 342 -23.59 -25.96 8.16
C PRO A 342 -23.06 -26.13 9.59
N GLU A 343 -23.59 -27.12 10.33
CA GLU A 343 -23.04 -27.46 11.64
C GLU A 343 -21.57 -27.91 11.51
N GLY A 344 -20.71 -27.44 12.41
CA GLY A 344 -19.28 -27.75 12.39
C GLY A 344 -18.41 -26.91 11.44
N TRP A 345 -18.97 -25.96 10.68
CA TRP A 345 -18.24 -25.19 9.64
C TRP A 345 -16.94 -24.51 10.10
N LYS A 346 -16.83 -24.15 11.40
CA LYS A 346 -15.64 -23.53 12.01
C LYS A 346 -14.47 -24.50 12.22
N GLN A 347 -14.69 -25.80 12.10
CA GLN A 347 -13.70 -26.86 12.35
C GLN A 347 -13.40 -27.70 11.11
N ASP A 348 -14.34 -27.79 10.17
CA ASP A 348 -14.22 -28.58 8.94
C ASP A 348 -14.69 -27.77 7.72
N PHE A 349 -13.75 -27.45 6.84
CA PHE A 349 -14.02 -26.71 5.60
C PHE A 349 -14.83 -27.53 4.58
N THR A 350 -14.79 -28.87 4.65
CA THR A 350 -15.49 -29.74 3.68
C THR A 350 -17.01 -29.62 3.79
N THR A 351 -17.51 -29.11 4.92
CA THR A 351 -18.91 -28.71 5.11
C THR A 351 -19.38 -27.72 4.04
N PHE A 352 -18.52 -26.83 3.54
CA PHE A 352 -18.88 -25.89 2.46
C PHE A 352 -19.18 -26.59 1.13
N PHE A 353 -18.71 -27.83 0.91
CA PHE A 353 -19.05 -28.61 -0.28
C PHE A 353 -20.52 -29.07 -0.33
N THR A 354 -21.27 -28.93 0.78
CA THR A 354 -22.71 -29.22 0.81
C THR A 354 -23.59 -28.00 0.54
N LEU A 355 -23.01 -26.80 0.44
CA LEU A 355 -23.75 -25.56 0.17
C LEU A 355 -24.13 -25.46 -1.31
N SER A 356 -25.26 -24.80 -1.59
CA SER A 356 -25.62 -24.51 -2.98
C SER A 356 -24.71 -23.43 -3.57
N THR A 357 -24.55 -23.42 -4.90
CA THR A 357 -23.81 -22.36 -5.59
C THR A 357 -24.36 -20.96 -5.27
N ALA A 358 -25.68 -20.83 -5.07
CA ALA A 358 -26.29 -19.56 -4.71
C ALA A 358 -25.88 -19.09 -3.30
N ASP A 359 -25.83 -20.01 -2.32
CA ASP A 359 -25.40 -19.70 -0.95
C ASP A 359 -23.91 -19.35 -0.90
N LEU A 360 -23.07 -20.09 -1.65
CA LEU A 360 -21.64 -19.80 -1.79
C LEU A 360 -21.40 -18.42 -2.41
N LEU A 361 -22.11 -18.07 -3.49
CA LEU A 361 -22.00 -16.74 -4.11
C LEU A 361 -22.48 -15.62 -3.18
N ALA A 362 -23.55 -15.85 -2.39
CA ALA A 362 -24.03 -14.88 -1.41
C ALA A 362 -23.03 -14.66 -0.26
N LEU A 363 -22.41 -15.74 0.24
CA LEU A 363 -21.35 -15.68 1.25
C LEU A 363 -20.10 -14.97 0.73
N LEU A 364 -19.63 -15.31 -0.48
CA LEU A 364 -18.50 -14.64 -1.13
C LEU A 364 -18.79 -13.14 -1.31
N SER A 365 -19.97 -12.78 -1.84
CA SER A 365 -20.39 -11.40 -2.03
C SER A 365 -20.38 -10.59 -0.72
N PHE A 366 -20.89 -11.16 0.37
CA PHE A 366 -20.90 -10.52 1.69
C PHE A 366 -19.48 -10.35 2.24
N CYS A 367 -18.64 -11.39 2.14
CA CYS A 367 -17.24 -11.34 2.55
C CYS A 367 -16.45 -10.26 1.78
N THR A 368 -16.64 -10.16 0.46
CA THR A 368 -16.02 -9.12 -0.37
C THR A 368 -16.52 -7.73 0.01
N ALA A 369 -17.83 -7.55 0.20
CA ALA A 369 -18.40 -6.28 0.67
C ALA A 369 -17.79 -5.85 2.02
N CYS A 370 -17.69 -6.74 3.00
CA CYS A 370 -17.08 -6.43 4.30
C CYS A 370 -15.58 -6.12 4.26
N SER A 371 -14.88 -6.47 3.17
CA SER A 371 -13.44 -6.22 2.98
C SER A 371 -13.10 -4.87 2.34
N LEU A 372 -14.08 -4.12 1.82
CA LEU A 372 -13.82 -2.81 1.25
C LEU A 372 -13.35 -1.82 2.33
N ASP A 373 -12.28 -1.09 2.03
CA ASP A 373 -11.76 0.02 2.82
C ASP A 373 -11.64 1.28 1.94
N GLY A 374 -12.35 2.34 2.32
CA GLY A 374 -12.35 3.64 1.64
C GLY A 374 -11.63 4.74 2.43
N MET A 375 -10.82 4.39 3.43
CA MET A 375 -10.20 5.37 4.32
C MET A 375 -9.14 6.23 3.60
N GLN A 376 -9.46 7.51 3.43
CA GLN A 376 -8.51 8.52 2.94
C GLN A 376 -7.53 8.94 4.03
N THR A 377 -6.27 9.18 3.66
CA THR A 377 -5.22 9.68 4.56
C THR A 377 -4.77 11.08 4.16
N ARG A 378 -4.15 11.82 5.10
CA ARG A 378 -3.59 13.15 4.83
C ARG A 378 -2.08 13.16 5.08
N GLY A 379 -1.33 13.49 4.03
CA GLY A 379 0.12 13.66 4.07
C GLY A 379 0.54 15.08 3.67
N THR A 380 1.84 15.23 3.40
CA THR A 380 2.46 16.49 2.94
C THR A 380 1.98 16.94 1.56
N GLY A 381 1.51 16.03 0.71
CA GLY A 381 0.89 16.32 -0.59
C GLY A 381 -0.62 16.58 -0.56
N GLY A 382 -1.23 16.68 0.64
CA GLY A 382 -2.68 16.82 0.83
C GLY A 382 -3.37 15.50 1.18
N THR A 383 -4.67 15.44 0.94
CA THR A 383 -5.53 14.27 1.21
C THR A 383 -5.60 13.35 -0.01
N THR A 384 -5.44 12.04 0.19
CA THR A 384 -5.55 11.04 -0.89
C THR A 384 -6.96 10.99 -1.50
N CYS A 385 -7.08 10.68 -2.78
CA CYS A 385 -8.37 10.30 -3.38
C CYS A 385 -8.96 9.05 -2.70
N SER A 386 -10.25 8.76 -2.90
CA SER A 386 -10.85 7.55 -2.33
C SER A 386 -10.58 6.36 -3.24
N PRO A 387 -10.08 5.22 -2.73
CA PRO A 387 -9.93 4.01 -3.54
C PRO A 387 -11.29 3.45 -4.02
N LEU A 388 -12.40 3.95 -3.46
CA LEU A 388 -13.76 3.55 -3.85
C LEU A 388 -14.33 4.37 -5.01
N ASP A 389 -13.69 5.45 -5.47
CA ASP A 389 -14.28 6.39 -6.47
C ASP A 389 -14.73 5.69 -7.77
N ALA A 390 -13.90 4.76 -8.29
CA ALA A 390 -14.25 3.96 -9.49
C ALA A 390 -15.35 2.93 -9.21
N LEU A 391 -15.35 2.32 -8.03
CA LEU A 391 -16.35 1.33 -7.62
C LEU A 391 -17.73 1.97 -7.40
N GLU A 392 -17.78 3.15 -6.78
CA GLU A 392 -19.00 3.92 -6.59
C GLU A 392 -19.66 4.29 -7.93
N THR A 393 -18.85 4.73 -8.90
CA THR A 393 -19.30 4.99 -10.27
C THR A 393 -19.89 3.72 -10.90
N ALA A 394 -19.19 2.58 -10.80
CA ALA A 394 -19.67 1.29 -11.32
C ALA A 394 -20.92 0.75 -10.60
N LEU A 395 -21.14 1.12 -9.33
CA LEU A 395 -22.31 0.75 -8.54
C LEU A 395 -23.52 1.67 -8.75
N THR A 396 -23.37 2.77 -9.49
CA THR A 396 -24.34 3.90 -9.52
C THR A 396 -24.71 4.35 -8.09
N PHE A 397 -23.68 4.43 -7.24
CA PHE A 397 -23.82 4.70 -5.81
C PHE A 397 -24.19 6.17 -5.52
N HIS A 398 -25.03 6.38 -4.51
CA HIS A 398 -25.34 7.71 -4.00
C HIS A 398 -25.43 7.71 -2.47
N LEU A 399 -24.54 8.46 -1.80
CA LEU A 399 -24.38 8.38 -0.33
C LEU A 399 -25.66 8.73 0.46
N ARG A 400 -26.54 9.60 -0.04
CA ARG A 400 -27.81 9.96 0.65
C ARG A 400 -28.83 8.83 0.73
N ASP A 401 -28.59 7.73 0.04
CA ASP A 401 -29.45 6.54 0.13
C ASP A 401 -29.14 5.74 1.41
N TRP A 402 -28.02 6.05 2.07
CA TRP A 402 -27.51 5.39 3.29
C TRP A 402 -27.29 6.34 4.47
N TRP A 403 -27.00 7.61 4.21
CA TRP A 403 -26.58 8.61 5.20
C TRP A 403 -27.34 9.94 5.09
N GLN A 404 -27.44 10.66 6.21
CA GLN A 404 -28.10 11.96 6.31
C GLN A 404 -27.22 12.96 7.08
N PRO A 405 -26.99 14.18 6.57
CA PRO A 405 -26.19 15.19 7.25
C PRO A 405 -26.98 15.79 8.42
N THR A 406 -26.68 15.37 9.64
CA THR A 406 -27.24 15.98 10.86
C THR A 406 -26.32 17.05 11.45
N LYS A 407 -26.87 17.88 12.34
CA LYS A 407 -26.14 18.83 13.17
C LYS A 407 -25.08 18.13 14.02
N ALA A 408 -25.41 16.99 14.62
CA ALA A 408 -24.51 16.25 15.51
C ALA A 408 -23.37 15.56 14.75
N ASP A 409 -23.69 14.97 13.59
CA ASP A 409 -22.81 14.06 12.88
C ASP A 409 -21.86 14.79 11.92
N PHE A 410 -22.36 15.86 11.29
CA PHE A 410 -21.67 16.52 10.19
C PHE A 410 -21.44 18.01 10.45
N PHE A 411 -22.49 18.82 10.58
CA PHE A 411 -22.34 20.29 10.60
C PHE A 411 -21.61 20.81 11.85
N THR A 412 -21.67 20.10 12.98
CA THR A 412 -20.85 20.45 14.16
C THR A 412 -19.35 20.27 13.91
N GLY A 413 -18.95 19.37 13.01
CA GLY A 413 -17.54 19.21 12.59
C GLY A 413 -17.02 20.34 11.69
N LEU A 414 -17.91 21.02 10.95
CA LEU A 414 -17.54 22.07 10.00
C LEU A 414 -17.30 23.44 10.67
N ARG A 415 -16.49 24.29 10.02
CA ARG A 415 -16.39 25.72 10.37
C ARG A 415 -17.65 26.45 9.86
N LYS A 416 -18.06 27.56 10.50
CA LYS A 416 -19.25 28.32 10.07
C LYS A 416 -19.22 28.72 8.58
N PRO A 417 -18.10 29.18 7.98
CA PRO A 417 -18.03 29.44 6.55
C PRO A 417 -18.27 28.19 5.68
N GLN A 418 -17.83 27.01 6.12
CA GLN A 418 -18.05 25.75 5.40
C GLN A 418 -19.52 25.31 5.44
N ILE A 419 -20.26 25.60 6.53
CA ILE A 419 -21.72 25.38 6.59
C ILE A 419 -22.45 26.31 5.59
N ILE A 420 -22.03 27.58 5.49
CA ILE A 420 -22.58 28.55 4.54
C ILE A 420 -22.25 28.14 3.09
N ALA A 421 -21.02 27.67 2.84
CA ALA A 421 -20.61 27.14 1.54
C ALA A 421 -21.45 25.93 1.13
N ALA A 422 -21.64 24.95 2.03
CA ALA A 422 -22.51 23.80 1.83
C ALA A 422 -23.96 24.20 1.50
N LEU A 423 -24.52 25.19 2.21
CA LEU A 423 -25.86 25.72 1.92
C LEU A 423 -25.94 26.36 0.53
N ASN A 424 -24.92 27.08 0.09
CA ASN A 424 -24.85 27.62 -1.28
C ASN A 424 -24.70 26.50 -2.33
N GLU A 425 -23.86 25.50 -2.08
CA GLU A 425 -23.64 24.34 -2.96
C GLU A 425 -24.93 23.52 -3.15
N ALA A 426 -25.73 23.38 -2.10
CA ALA A 426 -27.06 22.77 -2.15
C ALA A 426 -28.16 23.66 -2.80
N GLY A 427 -27.81 24.83 -3.34
CA GLY A 427 -28.75 25.81 -3.93
C GLY A 427 -29.57 26.62 -2.92
N LEU A 428 -29.37 26.40 -1.61
CA LEU A 428 -30.12 27.01 -0.50
C LEU A 428 -29.58 28.41 -0.13
N THR A 429 -29.31 29.25 -1.14
CA THR A 429 -28.67 30.56 -0.99
C THR A 429 -29.37 31.53 -0.02
N GLY A 430 -30.70 31.42 0.12
CA GLY A 430 -31.47 32.16 1.13
C GLY A 430 -31.09 31.77 2.55
N ALA A 431 -31.04 30.46 2.84
CA ALA A 431 -30.61 29.94 4.14
C ALA A 431 -29.12 30.22 4.40
N ALA A 432 -28.27 30.19 3.36
CA ALA A 432 -26.86 30.59 3.49
C ALA A 432 -26.70 32.04 4.01
N ARG A 433 -27.49 32.99 3.48
CA ARG A 433 -27.52 34.39 3.92
C ARG A 433 -28.09 34.59 5.33
N ASP A 434 -29.00 33.73 5.77
CA ASP A 434 -29.49 33.74 7.15
C ASP A 434 -28.42 33.18 8.10
N ALA A 435 -27.77 32.08 7.72
CA ALA A 435 -26.68 31.45 8.45
C ALA A 435 -25.47 32.39 8.67
N GLU A 436 -25.18 33.32 7.76
CA GLU A 436 -24.19 34.40 7.95
C GLU A 436 -24.41 35.20 9.25
N LYS A 437 -25.66 35.40 9.67
CA LYS A 437 -26.03 36.20 10.86
C LYS A 437 -26.24 35.36 12.12
N MET A 438 -26.36 34.04 11.99
CA MET A 438 -26.57 33.09 13.09
C MET A 438 -25.28 32.75 13.86
N LYS A 439 -25.40 32.10 15.03
CA LYS A 439 -24.24 31.42 15.65
C LYS A 439 -23.99 30.10 14.92
N LYS A 440 -22.79 29.52 15.05
CA LYS A 440 -22.46 28.22 14.40
C LYS A 440 -23.47 27.12 14.72
N GLY A 441 -23.93 27.03 15.98
CA GLY A 441 -24.89 26.01 16.41
C GLY A 441 -26.26 26.15 15.72
N ASP A 442 -26.78 27.37 15.64
CA ASP A 442 -28.08 27.67 15.02
C ASP A 442 -27.99 27.49 13.49
N ALA A 443 -26.86 27.90 12.88
CA ALA A 443 -26.59 27.67 11.45
C ALA A 443 -26.49 26.18 11.10
N ALA A 444 -25.90 25.36 11.98
CA ALA A 444 -25.82 23.90 11.82
C ALA A 444 -27.20 23.21 11.93
N GLU A 445 -28.07 23.73 12.80
CA GLU A 445 -29.46 23.26 12.95
C GLU A 445 -30.31 23.64 11.74
N GLN A 446 -30.20 24.90 11.27
CA GLN A 446 -30.85 25.34 10.03
C GLN A 446 -30.36 24.55 8.81
N ALA A 447 -29.07 24.17 8.76
CA ALA A 447 -28.53 23.37 7.68
C ALA A 447 -29.10 21.94 7.66
N GLU A 448 -29.17 21.26 8.81
CA GLU A 448 -29.87 19.97 8.94
C GLU A 448 -31.32 20.09 8.47
N ASP A 449 -32.07 21.06 9.00
CA ASP A 449 -33.49 21.23 8.68
C ASP A 449 -33.76 21.48 7.19
N LYS A 450 -32.88 22.22 6.51
CA LYS A 450 -33.02 22.57 5.09
C LYS A 450 -32.44 21.54 4.12
N MET A 451 -31.48 20.73 4.57
CA MET A 451 -30.85 19.69 3.73
C MET A 451 -31.45 18.30 3.91
N ARG A 452 -32.34 18.10 4.89
CA ARG A 452 -33.02 16.82 5.16
C ARG A 452 -33.61 16.18 3.90
N ASP A 453 -34.35 16.96 3.13
CA ASP A 453 -35.11 16.50 1.95
C ASP A 453 -34.33 16.66 0.62
N THR A 454 -33.04 17.06 0.68
CA THR A 454 -32.20 17.20 -0.51
C THR A 454 -31.34 15.95 -0.75
N ARG A 455 -30.96 15.70 -2.01
CA ARG A 455 -29.95 14.67 -2.34
C ARG A 455 -28.51 15.24 -2.30
N TRP A 456 -28.28 16.39 -1.65
CA TRP A 456 -26.95 17.01 -1.60
C TRP A 456 -25.94 16.18 -0.80
N VAL A 457 -24.71 16.11 -1.31
CA VAL A 457 -23.51 15.50 -0.71
C VAL A 457 -22.33 16.43 -1.01
N PRO A 458 -21.43 16.71 -0.04
CA PRO A 458 -20.25 17.55 -0.28
C PRO A 458 -19.40 17.02 -1.43
N VAL A 459 -18.85 17.90 -2.28
CA VAL A 459 -18.00 17.52 -3.44
C VAL A 459 -16.96 16.43 -3.11
N TRP A 460 -16.22 16.62 -2.02
CA TRP A 460 -15.14 15.71 -1.57
C TRP A 460 -15.61 14.33 -1.07
N MET A 461 -16.92 14.10 -1.00
CA MET A 461 -17.55 12.81 -0.69
C MET A 461 -18.25 12.17 -1.90
N ARG A 462 -18.08 12.73 -3.11
CA ARG A 462 -18.62 12.19 -4.37
C ARG A 462 -17.47 11.60 -5.20
N ALA A 463 -17.76 10.57 -5.99
CA ALA A 463 -16.85 10.13 -7.04
C ALA A 463 -16.69 11.21 -8.13
N PRO A 464 -15.49 11.46 -8.69
CA PRO A 464 -15.24 12.59 -9.60
C PRO A 464 -16.11 12.66 -10.85
N ASP A 465 -16.51 11.53 -11.45
CA ASP A 465 -17.32 11.51 -12.68
C ASP A 465 -18.82 11.75 -12.44
N ALA A 466 -19.28 11.88 -11.19
CA ALA A 466 -20.67 12.23 -10.87
C ALA A 466 -21.08 13.62 -11.42
N GLU A 467 -20.12 14.46 -11.82
CA GLU A 467 -20.37 15.79 -12.40
C GLU A 467 -20.66 15.77 -13.92
N LYS A 468 -20.57 14.61 -14.59
CA LYS A 468 -20.79 14.48 -16.05
C LYS A 468 -22.13 13.84 -16.45
N ALA A 469 -23.09 13.71 -15.55
CA ALA A 469 -24.46 13.36 -15.94
C ALA A 469 -25.13 14.58 -16.63
N PRO A 470 -25.63 14.47 -17.87
CA PRO A 470 -26.09 15.63 -18.61
C PRO A 470 -27.43 16.15 -18.08
N SER A 471 -27.38 17.28 -17.35
CA SER A 471 -28.52 18.19 -17.29
C SER A 471 -28.62 18.92 -18.64
N ASP A 472 -29.49 18.41 -19.52
CA ASP A 472 -30.26 19.15 -20.54
C ASP A 472 -30.82 18.15 -21.56
N ALA A 473 -31.95 17.53 -21.19
CA ALA A 473 -32.71 16.62 -22.04
C ALA A 473 -34.21 16.95 -22.06
N GLU A 474 -34.57 18.24 -22.00
CA GLU A 474 -35.88 18.73 -22.40
C GLU A 474 -35.74 19.93 -23.37
N ASN A 475 -36.56 19.91 -24.42
CA ASN A 475 -36.76 20.97 -25.42
C ASN A 475 -35.63 21.24 -26.44
N ASN A 476 -35.62 20.44 -27.51
CA ASN A 476 -36.03 21.00 -28.81
C ASN A 476 -36.57 19.94 -29.77
N VAL A 477 -37.80 20.14 -30.24
CA VAL A 477 -38.46 19.43 -31.35
C VAL A 477 -39.08 20.49 -32.27
N SER A 478 -39.18 20.19 -33.58
CA SER A 478 -39.52 21.08 -34.72
C SER A 478 -38.38 22.00 -35.20
N ASP A 479 -38.14 22.26 -36.49
CA ASP A 479 -38.64 21.74 -37.79
C ASP A 479 -37.70 22.25 -38.93
N ALA A 480 -37.58 21.71 -40.15
CA ALA A 480 -37.99 20.43 -40.78
C ALA A 480 -37.29 20.27 -42.17
N GLU A 481 -37.40 19.07 -42.79
CA GLU A 481 -37.09 18.74 -44.21
C GLU A 481 -35.60 18.80 -44.67
N ASN A 482 -35.11 18.05 -45.68
CA ASN A 482 -35.71 17.19 -46.70
C ASN A 482 -34.68 16.15 -47.24
N GLY A 483 -35.11 15.06 -47.92
CA GLY A 483 -34.19 14.32 -48.84
C GLY A 483 -34.07 12.78 -48.80
N ARG A 484 -35.15 12.06 -49.13
CA ARG A 484 -35.24 10.76 -49.87
C ARG A 484 -34.03 9.78 -50.00
N ALA A 485 -34.34 8.50 -49.76
CA ALA A 485 -34.05 7.30 -50.58
C ALA A 485 -32.57 6.82 -50.71
N ASP A 486 -32.24 5.53 -50.79
CA ASP A 486 -33.03 4.28 -50.94
C ASP A 486 -32.43 3.13 -50.10
N ALA A 487 -33.26 2.13 -49.78
CA ALA A 487 -32.82 0.77 -49.43
C ALA A 487 -33.02 -0.16 -50.65
N PRO A 488 -32.46 -1.38 -50.66
CA PRO A 488 -33.27 -2.48 -50.12
C PRO A 488 -32.51 -3.60 -49.38
N ASP A 489 -33.25 -4.29 -48.51
CA ASP A 489 -32.91 -5.60 -47.93
C ASP A 489 -32.82 -6.73 -48.96
N ALA A 490 -31.98 -7.73 -48.68
CA ALA A 490 -32.34 -9.16 -48.57
C ALA A 490 -31.09 -9.95 -48.11
N ALA A 491 -31.01 -10.71 -47.01
CA ALA A 491 -31.95 -11.60 -46.30
C ALA A 491 -31.99 -13.04 -46.87
N PHE A 492 -31.46 -13.99 -46.07
CA PHE A 492 -31.56 -15.47 -46.20
C PHE A 492 -30.84 -16.10 -47.42
N ASP A 493 -30.41 -17.38 -47.43
CA ASP A 493 -30.76 -18.50 -46.54
C ASP A 493 -29.60 -19.52 -46.37
N ALA A 494 -29.82 -20.55 -45.56
CA ALA A 494 -28.82 -21.57 -45.20
C ALA A 494 -28.78 -22.82 -46.12
N ASP A 495 -27.68 -23.58 -45.97
CA ASP A 495 -27.66 -25.02 -45.62
C ASP A 495 -26.99 -26.05 -46.58
N SER A 496 -26.15 -26.90 -45.96
CA SER A 496 -25.86 -28.32 -46.24
C SER A 496 -24.93 -28.83 -47.39
N HIS A 497 -23.97 -29.70 -46.97
CA HIS A 497 -23.31 -30.86 -47.67
C HIS A 497 -22.57 -30.66 -49.02
N HIS A 498 -21.35 -31.19 -49.29
CA HIS A 498 -20.80 -32.52 -48.98
C HIS A 498 -19.25 -32.63 -49.19
N THR A 499 -18.64 -33.56 -48.46
CA THR A 499 -17.28 -34.17 -48.48
C THR A 499 -16.42 -34.31 -49.77
N LEU A 500 -15.09 -34.11 -49.59
CA LEU A 500 -13.91 -34.80 -50.19
C LEU A 500 -13.59 -34.58 -51.70
N PRO A 501 -12.31 -34.74 -52.18
CA PRO A 501 -11.22 -35.56 -51.62
C PRO A 501 -9.80 -34.94 -51.49
N ASP A 502 -8.89 -35.72 -50.91
CA ASP A 502 -7.43 -35.51 -50.84
C ASP A 502 -6.72 -35.46 -52.20
N ALA A 503 -5.56 -34.79 -52.26
CA ALA A 503 -4.37 -35.30 -52.96
C ALA A 503 -3.06 -34.58 -52.51
N ALA A 504 -2.07 -35.39 -52.11
CA ALA A 504 -0.63 -35.10 -51.91
C ALA A 504 -0.24 -34.26 -50.67
#